data_AF-A0A100JP34-F1
#
_entry.id   AF-A0A100JP34-F1
#
_cell.length_a   1.000
_cell.length_b   1.000
_cell.length_c   1.000
_cell.angle_alpha   90.00
_cell.angle_beta   90.00
_cell.angle_gamma   90.00
#
_symmetry.space_group_name_H-M   'P 1'
#
loop_
_entity.id
_entity.type
_entity.pdbx_description
1 polymer ?
#
loop_
_entity_poly.entity_id
_entity_poly.type
_entity_poly.pdbx_seq_one_letter_code
_entity_poly.pdbx_strand_id
1 'polypeptide(L)'
;MSSRERILGRVRRALSDVSGEDAPIERTYLREHGDRGVEETADLLAENLADYRAIVHHCTAADLPATLAGMPAARGSRRSWCRRGWSSPGSRTPTPSRSRTGPSTPHELDRIDSVVTACAVAVAESGTVVLDGSPGQGRRRITLMPDQRICVVRVPDQVVSAVPQGLERLEPVSPLTWISGSSATSDVGLDRVEGVHGSRTLEVIPVNRNGE
;
A
#
# COMPACT_ATOMS: atom_id res chain seq x y z
N MET A 1 38.26 19.16 23.41
CA MET A 1 37.43 17.94 23.39
C MET A 1 35.99 18.33 23.10
N SER A 2 35.44 17.89 21.97
CA SER A 2 34.06 18.19 21.57
C SER A 2 33.02 17.35 22.34
N SER A 3 31.76 17.80 22.37
CA SER A 3 30.67 17.00 22.95
C SER A 3 30.52 15.63 22.29
N ARG A 4 30.75 15.53 20.97
CA ARG A 4 30.77 14.27 20.21
C ARG A 4 31.84 13.31 20.72
N GLU A 5 33.08 13.80 20.92
CA GLU A 5 34.18 12.98 21.45
C GLU A 5 33.88 12.49 22.87
N ARG A 6 33.29 13.34 23.71
CA ARG A 6 32.91 12.98 25.08
C ARG A 6 31.84 11.88 25.09
N ILE A 7 30.83 11.97 24.22
CA ILE A 7 29.75 10.95 24.11
C ILE A 7 30.31 9.64 23.55
N LEU A 8 31.00 9.67 22.41
CA LEU A 8 31.57 8.46 21.80
C LEU A 8 32.62 7.80 22.70
N GLY A 9 33.39 8.61 23.43
CA GLY A 9 34.35 8.11 24.42
C GLY A 9 33.71 7.45 25.64
N ARG A 10 32.46 7.80 25.99
CA ARG A 10 31.68 7.07 27.01
C ARG A 10 31.14 5.75 26.46
N VAL A 11 30.57 5.78 25.25
CA VAL A 11 30.04 4.57 24.58
C VAL A 11 31.13 3.51 24.42
N ARG A 12 32.29 3.87 23.87
CA ARG A 12 33.41 2.91 23.70
C ARG A 12 33.91 2.32 25.01
N ARG A 13 33.92 3.13 26.09
CA ARG A 13 34.36 2.69 27.42
C ARG A 13 33.33 1.77 28.08
N ALA A 14 32.05 1.98 27.80
CA ALA A 14 30.97 1.12 28.27
C ALA A 14 30.88 -0.21 27.50
N LEU A 15 31.52 -0.30 26.32
CA LEU A 15 31.55 -1.50 25.48
C LEU A 15 32.92 -2.20 25.53
N SER A 16 33.84 -1.78 26.41
CA SER A 16 35.23 -2.28 26.40
C SER A 16 35.38 -3.74 26.84
N ASP A 17 34.38 -4.26 27.55
CA ASP A 17 34.25 -5.63 28.04
C ASP A 17 33.35 -6.52 27.16
N VAL A 18 32.76 -5.95 26.11
CA VAL A 18 31.98 -6.70 25.12
C VAL A 18 32.95 -7.32 24.10
N SER A 19 33.27 -8.60 24.28
CA SER A 19 33.99 -9.40 23.30
C SER A 19 33.11 -9.62 22.07
N GLY A 20 33.54 -9.11 20.93
CA GLY A 20 32.78 -9.11 19.68
C GLY A 20 32.66 -10.48 19.05
N GLU A 21 31.65 -11.23 19.46
CA GLU A 21 30.90 -12.10 18.56
C GLU A 21 29.42 -11.79 18.80
N ASP A 22 28.75 -11.26 17.78
CA ASP A 22 27.30 -11.17 17.80
C ASP A 22 26.77 -12.61 17.91
N ALA A 23 26.17 -12.96 19.04
CA ALA A 23 25.51 -14.24 19.19
C ALA A 23 24.50 -14.41 18.05
N PRO A 24 24.42 -15.58 17.41
CA PRO A 24 23.47 -15.80 16.33
C PRO A 24 22.06 -15.51 16.86
N ILE A 25 21.37 -14.57 16.20
CA ILE A 25 19.99 -14.23 16.56
C ILE A 25 19.11 -15.33 15.98
N GLU A 26 18.58 -16.20 16.85
CA GLU A 26 17.59 -17.19 16.45
C GLU A 26 16.29 -16.51 15.98
N ARG A 27 15.84 -16.88 14.78
CA ARG A 27 14.65 -16.33 14.13
C ARG A 27 13.61 -17.43 13.89
N THR A 28 13.29 -18.17 14.96
CA THR A 28 12.37 -19.31 14.97
C THR A 28 10.89 -18.91 15.08
N TYR A 29 10.57 -17.63 14.83
CA TYR A 29 9.19 -17.15 14.82
C TYR A 29 8.38 -17.77 13.68
N LEU A 30 7.07 -17.88 13.90
CA LEU A 30 6.14 -18.34 12.89
C LEU A 30 6.19 -17.43 11.66
N ARG A 31 6.21 -18.07 10.49
CA ARG A 31 6.30 -17.43 9.18
C ARG A 31 4.93 -17.08 8.60
N GLU A 32 3.92 -17.80 9.05
CA GLU A 32 2.50 -17.68 8.75
C GLU A 32 1.71 -18.32 9.89
N HIS A 33 0.47 -17.87 10.11
CA HIS A 33 -0.39 -18.44 11.16
C HIS A 33 -1.50 -19.28 10.52
N GLY A 34 -1.38 -20.60 10.63
CA GLY A 34 -2.30 -21.56 10.03
C GLY A 34 -1.91 -21.93 8.60
N ASP A 35 -2.61 -22.92 8.05
CA ASP A 35 -2.44 -23.43 6.69
C ASP A 35 -3.69 -23.08 5.88
N ARG A 36 -3.67 -21.91 5.22
CA ARG A 36 -4.81 -21.37 4.46
C ARG A 36 -4.59 -21.58 2.96
N GLY A 37 -5.64 -22.03 2.28
CA GLY A 37 -5.69 -22.05 0.83
C GLY A 37 -5.65 -20.64 0.22
N VAL A 38 -5.56 -20.57 -1.11
CA VAL A 38 -5.56 -19.30 -1.86
C VAL A 38 -6.84 -18.49 -1.61
N GLU A 39 -8.00 -19.14 -1.68
CA GLU A 39 -9.30 -18.50 -1.47
C GLU A 39 -9.44 -18.01 -0.03
N GLU A 40 -9.17 -18.88 0.95
CA GLU A 40 -9.20 -18.52 2.38
C GLU A 40 -8.25 -17.37 2.72
N THR A 41 -7.08 -17.29 2.07
CA THR A 41 -6.14 -16.19 2.24
C THR A 41 -6.67 -14.89 1.62
N ALA A 42 -7.33 -14.96 0.46
CA ALA A 42 -7.94 -13.80 -0.18
C ALA A 42 -9.17 -13.29 0.61
N ASP A 43 -9.95 -14.19 1.19
CA ASP A 43 -11.09 -13.86 2.05
C ASP A 43 -10.62 -13.20 3.35
N LEU A 44 -9.56 -13.73 3.98
CA LEU A 44 -8.96 -13.10 5.15
C LEU A 44 -8.40 -11.70 4.83
N LEU A 45 -7.80 -11.53 3.66
CA LEU A 45 -7.36 -10.21 3.21
C LEU A 45 -8.55 -9.25 3.08
N ALA A 46 -9.65 -9.70 2.49
CA ALA A 46 -10.86 -8.90 2.33
C ALA A 46 -11.47 -8.52 3.69
N GLU A 47 -11.57 -9.47 4.61
CA GLU A 47 -12.06 -9.27 5.98
C GLU A 47 -11.23 -8.21 6.71
N ASN A 48 -9.91 -8.40 6.81
CA ASN A 48 -9.04 -7.45 7.52
C ASN A 48 -9.01 -6.07 6.86
N LEU A 49 -9.08 -5.99 5.53
CA LEU A 49 -9.21 -4.70 4.82
C LEU A 49 -10.50 -3.98 5.21
N ALA A 50 -11.62 -4.71 5.24
CA ALA A 50 -12.93 -4.17 5.62
C ALA A 50 -12.98 -3.73 7.09
N ASP A 51 -12.33 -4.46 8.00
CA ASP A 51 -12.22 -4.10 9.42
C ASP A 51 -11.52 -2.75 9.60
N TYR A 52 -10.52 -2.45 8.75
CA TYR A 52 -9.88 -1.13 8.69
C TYR A 52 -10.61 -0.13 7.77
N ARG A 53 -11.90 -0.38 7.49
CA ARG A 53 -12.83 0.46 6.70
C ARG A 53 -12.44 0.66 5.24
N ALA A 54 -11.58 -0.20 4.69
CA ALA A 54 -11.46 -0.25 3.23
C ALA A 54 -12.73 -0.86 2.64
N ILE A 55 -13.10 -0.42 1.44
CA ILE A 55 -14.21 -1.00 0.70
C ILE A 55 -13.63 -2.05 -0.24
N VAL A 56 -14.06 -3.30 -0.11
CA VAL A 56 -13.54 -4.42 -0.89
C VAL A 56 -14.51 -4.80 -1.99
N HIS A 57 -14.01 -4.93 -3.21
CA HIS A 57 -14.77 -5.32 -4.40
C HIS A 57 -14.22 -6.61 -4.98
N HIS A 58 -14.98 -7.70 -4.91
CA HIS A 58 -14.59 -8.94 -5.58
C HIS A 58 -14.85 -8.81 -7.08
N CYS A 59 -13.86 -9.14 -7.89
CA CYS A 59 -13.93 -8.94 -9.33
C CYS A 59 -13.15 -10.03 -10.07
N THR A 60 -13.66 -10.46 -11.22
CA THR A 60 -12.87 -11.27 -12.15
C THR A 60 -11.97 -10.39 -13.00
N ALA A 61 -10.98 -10.98 -13.67
CA ALA A 61 -10.16 -10.25 -14.64
C ALA A 61 -11.00 -9.67 -15.80
N ALA A 62 -12.09 -10.35 -16.18
CA ALA A 62 -12.99 -9.93 -17.26
C ALA A 62 -13.83 -8.71 -16.86
N ASP A 63 -14.31 -8.67 -15.62
CA ASP A 63 -15.17 -7.59 -15.13
C ASP A 63 -14.38 -6.34 -14.72
N LEU A 64 -13.08 -6.47 -14.46
CA LEU A 64 -12.22 -5.40 -13.93
C LEU A 64 -12.32 -4.07 -14.70
N PRO A 65 -12.28 -4.03 -16.05
CA PRO A 65 -12.42 -2.78 -16.78
C PRO A 65 -13.76 -2.06 -16.53
N ALA A 66 -14.85 -2.82 -16.46
CA ALA A 66 -16.19 -2.27 -16.20
C ALA A 66 -16.31 -1.76 -14.76
N THR A 67 -15.81 -2.54 -13.80
CA THR A 67 -15.75 -2.16 -12.38
C THR A 67 -14.97 -0.86 -12.18
N LEU A 68 -13.75 -0.77 -12.75
CA LEU A 68 -12.91 0.43 -12.65
C LEU A 68 -13.53 1.67 -13.31
N ALA A 69 -14.31 1.51 -14.38
CA ALA A 69 -14.93 2.63 -15.07
C ALA A 69 -15.96 3.39 -14.21
N GLY A 70 -16.68 2.66 -13.34
CA GLY A 70 -17.74 3.21 -12.51
C GLY A 70 -17.28 3.83 -11.18
N MET A 71 -16.20 3.30 -10.59
CA MET A 71 -15.82 3.63 -9.19
C MET A 71 -15.44 5.10 -8.95
N PRO A 72 -14.63 5.77 -9.80
CA PRO A 72 -14.35 7.19 -9.60
C PRO A 72 -15.62 8.04 -9.70
N ALA A 73 -16.43 7.81 -10.74
CA ALA A 73 -17.63 8.60 -11.01
C ALA A 73 -18.70 8.42 -9.93
N ALA A 74 -18.85 7.21 -9.38
CA ALA A 74 -19.76 6.92 -8.27
C ALA A 74 -19.48 7.75 -7.01
N ARG A 75 -18.23 8.22 -6.84
CA ARG A 75 -17.83 9.11 -5.74
C ARG A 75 -17.75 10.58 -6.13
N GLY A 76 -18.23 10.95 -7.32
CA GLY A 76 -18.20 12.32 -7.81
C GLY A 76 -16.81 12.79 -8.25
N SER A 77 -15.86 11.87 -8.45
CA SER A 77 -14.53 12.17 -8.98
C SER A 77 -14.64 12.82 -10.36
N ARG A 78 -14.03 14.00 -10.49
CA ARG A 78 -13.95 14.74 -11.76
C ARG A 78 -12.63 14.47 -12.47
N ARG A 79 -11.57 14.16 -11.70
CA ARG A 79 -10.21 13.94 -12.17
C ARG A 79 -9.63 12.73 -11.46
N SER A 80 -9.29 11.70 -12.24
CA SER A 80 -8.60 10.53 -11.73
C SER A 80 -7.28 10.28 -12.45
N TRP A 81 -6.37 9.62 -11.75
CA TRP A 81 -5.11 9.13 -12.31
C TRP A 81 -5.12 7.60 -12.32
N CYS A 82 -4.64 6.98 -13.39
CA CYS A 82 -4.49 5.53 -13.47
C CYS A 82 -3.26 5.14 -14.30
N ARG A 83 -2.83 3.88 -14.21
CA ARG A 83 -1.83 3.31 -15.13
C ARG A 83 -2.41 3.17 -16.54
N ARG A 84 -1.56 3.29 -17.57
CA ARG A 84 -1.90 2.94 -18.96
C ARG A 84 -2.47 1.52 -19.02
N GLY A 85 -3.63 1.37 -19.64
CA GLY A 85 -4.36 0.09 -19.73
C GLY A 85 -5.51 -0.06 -18.73
N TRP A 86 -5.63 0.85 -17.75
CA TRP A 86 -6.74 0.87 -16.77
C TRP A 86 -7.64 2.11 -16.91
N SER A 87 -7.46 2.88 -17.98
CA SER A 87 -8.33 4.00 -18.35
C SER A 87 -9.51 3.50 -19.18
N SER A 88 -10.73 3.82 -18.77
CA SER A 88 -11.93 3.60 -19.60
C SER A 88 -12.00 4.59 -20.78
N PRO A 89 -12.51 4.18 -21.96
CA PRO A 89 -12.80 5.09 -23.05
C PRO A 89 -13.82 6.15 -22.59
N GLY A 90 -13.50 7.45 -22.72
CA GLY A 90 -14.39 8.55 -22.32
C GLY A 90 -14.10 9.16 -20.95
N SER A 91 -13.25 8.53 -20.15
CA SER A 91 -12.73 9.13 -18.92
C SER A 91 -11.86 10.37 -19.26
N ARG A 92 -12.18 11.52 -18.65
CA ARG A 92 -11.29 12.70 -18.60
C ARG A 92 -10.14 12.51 -17.60
N THR A 93 -9.68 11.27 -17.41
CA THR A 93 -8.40 10.95 -16.78
C THR A 93 -7.30 11.72 -17.51
N PRO A 94 -6.52 12.60 -16.85
CA PRO A 94 -5.21 12.96 -17.38
C PRO A 94 -4.50 11.68 -17.80
N THR A 95 -4.23 11.58 -19.10
CA THR A 95 -3.58 10.43 -19.73
C THR A 95 -2.28 10.18 -18.97
N PRO A 96 -1.86 8.91 -18.76
CA PRO A 96 -0.63 8.67 -18.04
C PRO A 96 0.48 9.12 -18.97
N SER A 97 1.06 10.27 -18.70
CA SER A 97 2.19 10.74 -19.46
C SER A 97 3.30 9.71 -19.32
N ARG A 98 3.91 9.28 -20.44
CA ARG A 98 5.20 8.56 -20.41
C ARG A 98 6.29 9.38 -19.72
N SER A 99 6.03 10.66 -19.49
CA SER A 99 6.91 11.50 -18.72
C SER A 99 6.83 11.14 -17.23
N ARG A 100 7.99 11.16 -16.60
CA ARG A 100 8.21 11.49 -15.19
C ARG A 100 7.48 12.78 -14.71
N THR A 101 6.59 13.38 -15.48
CA THR A 101 5.76 14.55 -15.18
C THR A 101 4.27 14.16 -15.16
N GLY A 102 3.88 13.27 -14.24
CA GLY A 102 2.55 13.41 -13.65
C GLY A 102 2.42 14.78 -12.98
N PRO A 103 1.25 15.15 -12.43
CA PRO A 103 1.14 16.35 -11.60
C PRO A 103 2.28 16.36 -10.59
N SER A 104 3.10 17.40 -10.71
CA SER A 104 4.42 17.46 -10.09
C SER A 104 4.37 18.35 -8.86
N THR A 105 3.46 19.31 -8.85
CA THR A 105 3.25 20.24 -7.74
C THR A 105 2.15 19.73 -6.80
N PRO A 106 2.20 20.09 -5.50
CA PRO A 106 1.11 19.81 -4.56
C PRO A 106 -0.25 20.30 -5.08
N HIS A 107 -0.31 21.48 -5.68
CA HIS A 107 -1.56 22.04 -6.23
C HIS A 107 -2.13 21.26 -7.40
N GLU A 108 -1.32 20.60 -8.21
CA GLU A 108 -1.84 19.75 -9.29
C GLU A 108 -2.31 18.40 -8.75
N LEU A 109 -1.65 17.89 -7.70
CA LEU A 109 -2.01 16.64 -7.04
C LEU A 109 -3.31 16.76 -6.22
N ASP A 110 -3.50 17.90 -5.55
CA ASP A 110 -4.71 18.24 -4.80
C ASP A 110 -5.97 18.31 -5.69
N ARG A 111 -5.79 18.49 -7.01
CA ARG A 111 -6.89 18.47 -7.98
C ARG A 111 -7.20 17.07 -8.51
N ILE A 112 -6.51 16.03 -8.07
CA ILE A 112 -6.84 14.65 -8.40
C ILE A 112 -7.71 14.11 -7.29
N ASP A 113 -8.94 13.76 -7.64
CA ASP A 113 -9.92 13.24 -6.70
C ASP A 113 -9.66 11.75 -6.43
N SER A 114 -9.26 10.99 -7.47
CA SER A 114 -9.04 9.54 -7.36
C SER A 114 -7.76 9.04 -8.01
N VAL A 115 -7.15 8.01 -7.43
CA VAL A 115 -5.99 7.33 -7.99
C VAL A 115 -6.22 5.83 -8.08
N VAL A 116 -5.94 5.23 -9.24
CA VAL A 116 -6.00 3.78 -9.47
C VAL A 116 -4.59 3.22 -9.56
N THR A 117 -4.24 2.32 -8.64
CA THR A 117 -2.89 1.75 -8.52
C THR A 117 -2.90 0.23 -8.44
N ALA A 118 -1.82 -0.41 -8.86
CA ALA A 118 -1.51 -1.77 -8.41
C ALA A 118 -0.94 -1.71 -6.98
N CYS A 119 -0.64 -2.87 -6.40
CA CYS A 119 0.31 -3.01 -5.30
C CYS A 119 1.55 -3.78 -5.73
N ALA A 120 2.54 -3.89 -4.85
CA ALA A 120 3.62 -4.87 -4.96
C ALA A 120 3.18 -6.19 -4.33
N VAL A 121 2.75 -6.13 -3.07
CA VAL A 121 2.22 -7.25 -2.28
C VAL A 121 1.07 -6.79 -1.39
N ALA A 122 0.15 -7.69 -1.06
CA ALA A 122 -0.90 -7.54 -0.07
C ALA A 122 -0.78 -8.66 0.98
N VAL A 123 -0.88 -8.30 2.26
CA VAL A 123 -0.71 -9.20 3.40
C VAL A 123 -2.08 -9.42 4.06
N ALA A 124 -2.56 -10.66 4.02
CA ALA A 124 -3.89 -11.02 4.46
C ALA A 124 -4.12 -10.76 5.95
N GLU A 125 -3.26 -11.28 6.83
CA GLU A 125 -3.43 -11.21 8.30
C GLU A 125 -3.48 -9.79 8.87
N SER A 126 -2.94 -8.80 8.15
CA SER A 126 -2.91 -7.41 8.60
C SER A 126 -3.78 -6.48 7.76
N GLY A 127 -4.48 -7.00 6.75
CA GLY A 127 -5.24 -6.17 5.81
C GLY A 127 -4.36 -5.10 5.14
N THR A 128 -3.10 -5.43 4.83
CA THR A 128 -2.10 -4.44 4.41
C THR A 128 -1.82 -4.53 2.92
N VAL A 129 -1.77 -3.40 2.24
CA VAL A 129 -1.33 -3.29 0.85
C VAL A 129 -0.03 -2.50 0.80
N VAL A 130 0.98 -3.02 0.10
CA VAL A 130 2.32 -2.40 0.03
C VAL A 130 2.61 -1.90 -1.38
N LEU A 131 3.08 -0.65 -1.47
CA LEU A 131 3.57 -0.02 -2.68
C LEU A 131 5.10 0.12 -2.59
N ASP A 132 5.83 -0.18 -3.65
CA ASP A 132 7.30 -0.09 -3.76
C ASP A 132 7.76 0.94 -4.82
N GLY A 133 6.82 1.59 -5.52
CA GLY A 133 7.09 2.49 -6.63
C GLY A 133 7.20 1.81 -8.00
N SER A 134 6.88 0.51 -8.09
CA SER A 134 6.93 -0.25 -9.33
C SER A 134 6.00 0.29 -10.44
N PRO A 135 6.27 -0.06 -11.72
CA PRO A 135 5.45 0.35 -12.86
C PRO A 135 3.97 -0.03 -12.69
N GLY A 136 3.16 0.95 -12.30
CA GLY A 136 1.71 0.79 -12.03
C GLY A 136 1.22 1.32 -10.71
N GLN A 137 2.12 1.81 -9.86
CA GLN A 137 1.78 2.46 -8.60
C GLN A 137 1.96 3.99 -8.69
N GLY A 138 2.76 4.44 -9.65
CA GLY A 138 3.13 5.86 -9.77
C GLY A 138 4.13 6.27 -8.69
N ARG A 139 4.40 7.57 -8.57
CA ARG A 139 5.28 8.10 -7.52
C ARG A 139 4.53 8.18 -6.20
N ARG A 140 5.20 7.93 -5.07
CA ARG A 140 4.60 8.04 -3.72
C ARG A 140 3.67 9.26 -3.49
N ARG A 141 3.98 10.43 -4.05
CA ARG A 141 3.13 11.63 -3.93
C ARG A 141 1.74 11.49 -4.56
N ILE A 142 1.61 10.77 -5.69
CA ILE A 142 0.32 10.56 -6.38
C ILE A 142 -0.59 9.63 -5.60
N THR A 143 -0.01 8.77 -4.76
CA THR A 143 -0.80 7.84 -3.98
C THR A 143 -1.28 8.51 -2.71
N LEU A 144 -0.53 9.44 -2.11
CA LEU A 144 -0.87 10.07 -0.82
C LEU A 144 -1.95 11.15 -0.88
N MET A 145 -1.96 12.02 -1.90
CA MET A 145 -2.83 13.21 -1.89
C MET A 145 -4.28 12.97 -2.31
N PRO A 146 -4.56 12.15 -3.35
CA PRO A 146 -5.94 11.93 -3.79
C PRO A 146 -6.79 11.32 -2.68
N ASP A 147 -8.01 11.81 -2.58
CA ASP A 147 -8.91 11.47 -1.48
C ASP A 147 -9.49 10.05 -1.59
N GLN A 148 -9.60 9.54 -2.81
CA GLN A 148 -9.98 8.18 -3.14
C GLN A 148 -8.79 7.41 -3.73
N ARG A 149 -8.44 6.27 -3.13
CA ARG A 149 -7.47 5.33 -3.68
C ARG A 149 -8.17 4.03 -4.03
N ILE A 150 -8.04 3.62 -5.29
CA ILE A 150 -8.52 2.33 -5.79
C ILE A 150 -7.29 1.46 -6.07
N CYS A 151 -7.14 0.36 -5.32
CA CYS A 151 -6.01 -0.54 -5.46
C CYS A 151 -6.44 -1.89 -6.03
N VAL A 152 -5.87 -2.27 -7.16
CA VAL A 152 -6.08 -3.58 -7.78
C VAL A 152 -5.02 -4.56 -7.26
N VAL A 153 -5.46 -5.69 -6.71
CA VAL A 153 -4.60 -6.74 -6.14
C VAL A 153 -4.84 -8.03 -6.92
N ARG A 154 -3.81 -8.57 -7.59
CA ARG A 154 -3.94 -9.84 -8.32
C ARG A 154 -3.80 -11.03 -7.37
N VAL A 155 -4.80 -11.90 -7.35
CA VAL A 155 -4.82 -13.14 -6.58
C VAL A 155 -4.50 -14.33 -7.51
N PRO A 156 -3.62 -15.27 -7.11
CA PRO A 156 -2.83 -15.31 -5.86
C PRO A 156 -1.52 -14.52 -5.91
N ASP A 157 -1.08 -14.07 -7.09
CA ASP A 157 0.28 -13.60 -7.36
C ASP A 157 0.80 -12.52 -6.39
N GLN A 158 -0.09 -11.66 -5.87
CA GLN A 158 0.27 -10.54 -5.00
C GLN A 158 -0.17 -10.71 -3.55
N VAL A 159 -0.85 -11.79 -3.21
CA VAL A 159 -1.33 -12.02 -1.84
C VAL A 159 -0.38 -12.97 -1.10
N VAL A 160 -0.10 -12.64 0.15
CA VAL A 160 0.61 -13.50 1.11
C VAL A 160 -0.20 -13.59 2.40
N SER A 161 0.02 -14.65 3.16
CA SER A 161 -0.63 -14.85 4.45
C SER A 161 -0.16 -13.80 5.46
N ALA A 162 1.16 -13.68 5.66
CA ALA A 162 1.75 -12.91 6.76
C ALA A 162 2.86 -11.93 6.33
N VAL A 163 3.18 -10.98 7.22
CA VAL A 163 4.20 -9.94 6.99
C VAL A 163 5.59 -10.50 6.64
N PRO A 164 6.11 -11.57 7.29
CA PRO A 164 7.41 -12.13 6.92
C PRO A 164 7.51 -12.57 5.45
N GLN A 165 6.44 -13.17 4.90
CA GLN A 165 6.35 -13.52 3.48
C GLN A 165 6.30 -12.29 2.58
N GLY A 166 5.62 -11.23 3.03
CA GLY A 166 5.57 -9.95 2.32
C GLY A 166 6.94 -9.29 2.19
N LEU A 167 7.74 -9.30 3.27
CA LEU A 167 9.08 -8.72 3.29
C LEU A 167 10.03 -9.39 2.28
N GLU A 168 9.90 -10.69 2.04
CA GLU A 168 10.70 -11.41 1.05
C GLU A 168 10.39 -11.04 -0.40
N ARG A 169 9.18 -10.52 -0.65
CA ARG A 169 8.77 -10.07 -1.99
C ARG A 169 9.17 -8.62 -2.27
N LEU A 170 9.72 -7.91 -1.30
CA LEU A 170 9.99 -6.48 -1.37
C LEU A 170 11.49 -6.20 -1.46
N GLU A 171 11.86 -5.26 -2.32
CA GLU A 171 13.24 -4.78 -2.44
C GLU A 171 13.53 -3.77 -1.31
N PRO A 172 14.45 -4.06 -0.35
CA PRO A 172 14.64 -3.23 0.84
C PRO A 172 15.08 -1.79 0.58
N VAL A 173 15.75 -1.54 -0.56
CA VAL A 173 16.22 -0.19 -0.93
C VAL A 173 15.16 0.63 -1.68
N SER A 174 14.03 0.03 -2.03
CA SER A 174 12.92 0.71 -2.69
C SER A 174 12.07 1.51 -1.70
N PRO A 175 11.40 2.59 -2.14
CA PRO A 175 10.49 3.33 -1.27
C PRO A 175 9.23 2.51 -0.99
N LEU A 176 9.12 1.97 0.22
CA LEU A 176 7.96 1.19 0.64
C LEU A 176 6.88 2.06 1.31
N THR A 177 5.62 1.93 0.88
CA THR A 177 4.44 2.53 1.52
C THR A 177 3.48 1.42 1.90
N TRP A 178 3.37 1.16 3.20
CA TRP A 178 2.50 0.14 3.78
C TRP A 178 1.19 0.80 4.21
N ILE A 179 0.06 0.27 3.72
CA ILE A 179 -1.27 0.84 3.92
C ILE A 179 -2.18 -0.24 4.51
N SER A 180 -2.52 -0.10 5.78
CA SER A 180 -3.45 -0.98 6.50
C SER A 180 -4.73 -0.19 6.76
N GLY A 181 -5.62 -0.13 5.76
CA GLY A 181 -6.86 0.63 5.82
C GLY A 181 -6.86 2.07 5.31
N SER A 182 -7.98 2.75 5.57
CA SER A 182 -8.16 4.19 5.33
C SER A 182 -7.18 5.02 6.19
N SER A 183 -6.71 6.16 5.65
CA SER A 183 -5.86 7.05 6.43
C SER A 183 -6.64 7.64 7.59
N ALA A 184 -6.13 7.49 8.82
CA ALA A 184 -6.71 8.13 9.98
C ALA A 184 -5.67 8.40 11.06
N THR A 185 -5.97 9.39 11.88
CA THR A 185 -5.25 9.72 13.11
C THR A 185 -6.24 9.92 14.23
N SER A 186 -5.89 9.51 15.45
CA SER A 186 -6.59 10.01 16.63
C SER A 186 -6.04 11.39 16.96
N ASP A 187 -6.92 12.39 17.04
CA ASP A 187 -6.54 13.69 17.61
C ASP A 187 -6.24 13.54 19.11
N VAL A 188 -5.67 14.57 19.74
CA VAL A 188 -5.38 14.61 21.18
C VAL A 188 -6.60 14.33 22.05
N GLY A 189 -7.81 14.55 21.51
CA GLY A 189 -9.09 14.21 22.14
C GLY A 189 -9.56 12.75 21.97
N LEU A 190 -8.76 11.87 21.34
CA LEU A 190 -9.11 10.50 20.95
C LEU A 190 -10.17 10.37 19.86
N ASP A 191 -10.58 11.48 19.25
CA ASP A 191 -11.45 11.48 18.08
C ASP A 191 -10.68 11.06 16.84
N ARG A 192 -11.20 10.05 16.13
CA ARG A 192 -10.60 9.58 14.88
C ARG A 192 -10.93 10.57 13.76
N VAL A 193 -9.89 11.23 13.23
CA VAL A 193 -9.96 12.09 12.05
C VAL A 193 -9.41 11.31 10.86
N GLU A 194 -10.24 11.12 9.83
CA GLU A 194 -9.84 10.43 8.60
C GLU A 194 -9.25 11.42 7.59
N GLY A 195 -8.22 10.99 6.84
CA GLY A 195 -7.72 11.73 5.68
C GLY A 195 -6.56 12.69 5.93
N VAL A 196 -6.10 12.84 7.16
CA VAL A 196 -5.04 13.82 7.49
C VAL A 196 -3.69 13.46 6.87
N HIS A 197 -3.43 12.16 6.64
CA HIS A 197 -2.13 11.65 6.21
C HIS A 197 -2.21 10.79 4.93
N GLY A 198 -3.33 10.83 4.22
CA GLY A 198 -3.57 10.02 3.04
C GLY A 198 -5.04 10.00 2.63
N SER A 199 -5.38 9.16 1.66
CA SER A 199 -6.75 8.99 1.17
C SER A 199 -7.72 8.62 2.30
N ARG A 200 -8.85 9.34 2.39
CA ARG A 200 -9.98 8.99 3.27
C ARG A 200 -10.64 7.70 2.83
N THR A 201 -10.79 7.55 1.51
CA THR A 201 -11.41 6.35 0.93
C THR A 201 -10.32 5.45 0.36
N LEU A 202 -10.25 4.22 0.88
CA LEU A 202 -9.50 3.13 0.29
C LEU A 202 -10.49 2.10 -0.27
N GLU A 203 -10.41 1.86 -1.57
CA GLU A 203 -11.12 0.79 -2.27
C GLU A 203 -10.10 -0.24 -2.76
N VAL A 204 -10.33 -1.52 -2.47
CA VAL A 204 -9.45 -2.61 -2.89
C VAL A 204 -10.23 -3.58 -3.75
N ILE A 205 -9.63 -3.99 -4.87
CA ILE A 205 -10.21 -4.94 -5.81
C ILE A 205 -9.30 -6.16 -5.87
N PRO A 206 -9.55 -7.21 -5.06
CA PRO A 206 -8.97 -8.52 -5.30
C PRO A 206 -9.48 -9.07 -6.63
N VAL A 207 -8.56 -9.36 -7.54
CA VAL A 207 -8.84 -9.89 -8.88
C VAL A 207 -8.35 -11.31 -8.97
N ASN A 208 -9.29 -12.25 -9.02
CA ASN A 208 -8.99 -13.65 -9.25
C ASN A 208 -8.65 -13.85 -10.74
N ARG A 209 -7.60 -14.66 -11.01
CA ARG A 209 -7.30 -15.10 -12.36
C ARG A 209 -8.38 -16.00 -12.97
N ASN A 210 -9.20 -16.65 -12.13
CA ASN A 210 -10.15 -17.65 -12.59
C ASN A 210 -11.44 -17.00 -13.07
N GLY A 211 -11.53 -16.90 -14.40
CA GLY A 211 -12.76 -16.89 -15.18
C GLY A 211 -12.63 -17.94 -16.27
N GLU A 212 -12.49 -19.20 -15.84
CA GLU A 212 -12.82 -20.42 -16.59
C GLU A 212 -13.59 -21.35 -15.64
#